data_AF-A0A355SXW7-F1
#
_entry.id   AF-A0A355SXW7-F1
#
_cell.length_a   1.000
_cell.length_b   1.000
_cell.length_c   1.000
_cell.angle_alpha   90.00
_cell.angle_beta   90.00
_cell.angle_gamma   90.00
#
_symmetry.space_group_name_H-M   'P 1'
#
loop_
_entity.id
_entity.type
_entity.pdbx_description
1 polymer ?
#
loop_
_entity_poly.entity_id
_entity_poly.type
_entity_poly.pdbx_seq_one_letter_code
_entity_poly.pdbx_strand_id
1 'polypeptide(L)'
;MPIQDNSIFRRLHKHAQKRLVFDPGVSRNQQLPAYKRYIQLENEMLKRHHQQGESGLKLCQARSAMVDVVIENLFLAALDLYTTEHGALPCKMAVLATGGYGRCELNPHSDIDIMFLYPEKITGKNFDKFQEVLA
;
A
#
# COMPACT_ATOMS: atom_id res chain seq x y z
N MET A 1 -5.34 -3.48 14.57
CA MET A 1 -4.47 -3.04 15.69
C MET A 1 -4.78 -1.57 15.95
N PRO A 2 -4.87 -1.03 17.18
CA PRO A 2 -5.05 0.41 17.33
C PRO A 2 -3.73 1.08 16.91
N ILE A 3 -3.72 1.56 15.67
CA ILE A 3 -2.58 2.19 14.95
C ILE A 3 -2.04 3.44 15.67
N GLN A 4 -2.77 3.95 16.67
CA GLN A 4 -2.61 5.31 17.14
C GLN A 4 -1.45 5.50 18.12
N ASP A 5 -0.99 4.50 18.89
CA ASP A 5 0.06 4.69 19.92
C ASP A 5 1.47 4.20 19.57
N ASN A 6 1.68 3.67 18.37
CA ASN A 6 3.01 3.20 17.96
C ASN A 6 3.79 4.30 17.20
N SER A 7 4.88 4.77 17.80
CA SER A 7 5.73 5.85 17.27
C SER A 7 6.29 5.55 15.87
N ILE A 8 6.54 4.28 15.55
CA ILE A 8 7.02 3.85 14.22
C ILE A 8 5.93 4.08 13.16
N PHE A 9 4.67 3.76 13.48
CA PHE A 9 3.55 3.92 12.55
C PHE A 9 3.30 5.39 12.20
N ARG A 10 3.28 6.28 13.21
CA ARG A 10 3.16 7.73 12.98
C ARG A 10 4.32 8.26 12.13
N ARG A 11 5.55 7.75 12.37
CA ARG A 11 6.72 8.11 11.58
C ARG A 11 6.58 7.67 10.12
N LEU A 12 6.17 6.42 9.85
CA LEU A 12 5.98 5.89 8.50
C LEU A 12 5.02 6.77 7.69
N HIS A 13 3.84 7.07 8.25
CA HIS A 13 2.85 7.93 7.61
C HIS A 13 3.38 9.34 7.34
N LYS A 14 4.06 9.96 8.32
CA LYS A 14 4.67 11.29 8.13
C LYS A 14 5.74 11.28 7.03
N HIS A 15 6.51 10.20 6.92
CA HIS A 15 7.56 10.09 5.92
C HIS A 15 7.00 9.85 4.51
N ALA A 16 5.88 9.13 4.42
CA ALA A 16 5.10 8.97 3.20
C ALA A 16 4.43 10.27 2.78
N GLN A 17 3.76 11.01 3.67
CA GLN A 17 3.17 12.33 3.36
C GLN A 17 4.20 13.31 2.79
N LYS A 18 5.49 13.17 3.16
CA LYS A 18 6.56 14.03 2.66
C LYS A 18 7.09 13.63 1.27
N ARG A 19 6.79 12.41 0.78
CA ARG A 19 7.43 11.82 -0.41
C ARG A 19 6.48 11.22 -1.43
N LEU A 20 5.35 10.71 -0.99
CA LEU A 20 4.33 10.02 -1.78
C LEU A 20 3.10 10.93 -1.98
N VAL A 21 3.37 12.23 -2.10
CA VAL A 21 2.40 13.25 -2.48
C VAL A 21 2.95 13.85 -3.77
N PHE A 22 2.10 13.83 -4.80
CA PHE A 22 2.48 14.19 -6.15
C PHE A 22 1.49 15.22 -6.67
N ASP A 23 1.97 16.15 -7.50
CA ASP A 23 1.08 17.07 -8.20
C ASP A 23 0.16 16.30 -9.16
N PRO A 24 -1.07 16.81 -9.40
CA PRO A 24 -1.96 16.22 -10.38
C PRO A 24 -1.29 16.10 -11.76
N GLY A 25 -1.49 14.96 -12.43
CA GLY A 25 -0.97 14.70 -13.78
C GLY A 25 0.47 14.19 -13.86
N VAL A 26 1.21 14.08 -12.74
CA VAL A 26 2.53 13.44 -12.74
C VAL A 26 2.38 11.96 -13.09
N SER A 27 3.08 11.50 -14.14
CA SER A 27 2.98 10.11 -14.61
C SER A 27 3.51 9.10 -13.59
N ARG A 28 2.98 7.86 -13.60
CA ARG A 28 3.40 6.81 -12.66
C ARG A 28 4.90 6.48 -12.72
N ASN A 29 5.47 6.51 -13.92
CA ASN A 29 6.91 6.30 -14.10
C ASN A 29 7.75 7.37 -13.39
N GLN A 30 7.27 8.61 -13.32
CA GLN A 30 7.93 9.70 -12.60
C GLN A 30 7.69 9.63 -11.08
N GLN A 31 6.60 9.01 -10.63
CA GLN A 31 6.34 8.77 -9.20
C GLN A 31 7.16 7.61 -8.63
N LEU A 32 7.43 6.57 -9.44
CA LEU A 32 8.10 5.33 -9.01
C LEU A 32 9.41 5.53 -8.24
N PRO A 33 10.33 6.45 -8.60
CA PRO A 33 11.53 6.70 -7.83
C PRO A 33 11.25 7.12 -6.37
N ALA A 34 10.18 7.86 -6.11
CA ALA A 34 9.81 8.30 -4.77
C ALA A 34 9.38 7.11 -3.89
N TYR A 35 8.59 6.18 -4.45
CA TYR A 35 8.22 4.93 -3.79
C TYR A 35 9.43 4.06 -3.46
N LYS A 36 10.31 3.84 -4.45
CA LYS A 36 11.57 3.09 -4.25
C LYS A 36 12.40 3.73 -3.14
N ARG A 37 12.50 5.06 -3.13
CA ARG A 37 13.24 5.79 -2.11
C ARG A 37 12.60 5.69 -0.72
N TYR A 38 11.27 5.76 -0.63
CA TYR A 38 10.54 5.54 0.63
C TYR A 38 10.84 4.16 1.20
N ILE A 39 10.62 3.10 0.42
CA ILE A 39 10.86 1.70 0.83
C ILE A 39 12.32 1.50 1.26
N GLN A 40 13.28 2.05 0.49
CA GLN A 40 14.70 1.98 0.84
C GLN A 40 14.99 2.60 2.21
N LEU A 41 14.50 3.81 2.47
CA LEU A 41 14.75 4.52 3.72
C LEU A 41 14.11 3.82 4.93
N GLU A 42 12.91 3.27 4.75
CA GLU A 42 12.23 2.55 5.81
C GLU A 42 12.88 1.19 6.11
N ASN A 43 13.36 0.48 5.08
CA ASN A 43 14.18 -0.71 5.28
C ASN A 43 15.47 -0.42 6.06
N GLU A 44 16.18 0.67 5.74
CA GLU A 44 17.38 1.08 6.48
C GLU A 44 17.06 1.49 7.93
N MET A 45 15.88 2.06 8.19
CA MET A 45 15.42 2.29 9.56
C MET A 45 15.18 0.97 10.29
N LEU A 46 14.40 0.05 9.73
CA LEU A 46 14.11 -1.25 10.35
C LEU A 46 15.38 -2.05 10.61
N LYS A 47 16.34 -2.03 9.68
CA LYS A 47 17.64 -2.67 9.84
C LYS A 47 18.43 -2.10 11.03
N ARG A 48 18.46 -0.78 11.19
CA ARG A 48 19.13 -0.14 12.34
C ARG A 48 18.48 -0.52 13.66
N HIS A 49 17.15 -0.54 13.74
CA HIS A 49 16.44 -1.00 14.94
C HIS A 49 16.72 -2.48 15.26
N HIS A 50 16.79 -3.34 14.23
CA HIS A 50 17.19 -4.73 14.40
C HIS A 50 18.60 -4.87 15.00
N GLN A 51 19.57 -4.14 14.45
CA GLN A 51 20.96 -4.14 14.94
C GLN A 51 21.09 -3.62 16.37
N GLN A 52 20.12 -2.82 16.83
CA GLN A 52 20.04 -2.32 18.21
C GLN A 52 19.29 -3.28 19.15
N GLY A 53 18.87 -4.46 18.68
CA GLY A 53 18.22 -5.49 19.50
C GLY A 53 16.70 -5.38 19.62
N GLU A 54 16.03 -4.61 18.76
CA GLU A 54 14.55 -4.56 18.75
C GLU A 54 13.93 -5.93 18.42
N SER A 55 12.76 -6.20 19.00
CA SER A 55 12.04 -7.48 18.82
C SER A 55 11.74 -7.76 17.34
N GLY A 56 12.07 -8.97 16.87
CA GLY A 56 11.77 -9.42 15.50
C GLY A 56 10.29 -9.28 15.14
N LEU A 57 9.38 -9.66 16.05
CA LEU A 57 7.94 -9.52 15.84
C LEU A 57 7.53 -8.06 15.60
N LYS A 58 8.05 -7.12 16.41
CA LYS A 58 7.77 -5.69 16.22
C LYS A 58 8.29 -5.18 14.88
N LEU A 59 9.43 -5.68 14.42
CA LEU A 59 9.99 -5.30 13.13
C LEU A 59 9.18 -5.86 11.96
N CYS A 60 8.67 -7.10 12.07
CA CYS A 60 7.76 -7.66 11.07
C CYS A 60 6.45 -6.87 11.00
N GLN A 61 5.87 -6.49 12.15
CA GLN A 61 4.68 -5.65 12.20
C GLN A 61 4.93 -4.27 11.58
N ALA A 62 6.07 -3.63 11.90
CA ALA A 62 6.46 -2.36 11.31
C ALA A 62 6.72 -2.46 9.80
N ARG A 63 7.24 -3.60 9.32
CA ARG A 63 7.40 -3.89 7.89
C ARG A 63 6.04 -4.02 7.21
N SER A 64 5.11 -4.77 7.77
CA SER A 64 3.73 -4.85 7.25
C SER A 64 3.09 -3.46 7.19
N ALA A 65 3.25 -2.64 8.23
CA ALA A 65 2.75 -1.26 8.24
C ALA A 65 3.37 -0.36 7.17
N MET A 66 4.67 -0.53 6.89
CA MET A 66 5.33 0.18 5.79
C MET A 66 4.70 -0.20 4.44
N VAL A 67 4.35 -1.48 4.26
CA VAL A 67 3.69 -1.99 3.06
C VAL A 67 2.25 -1.48 2.97
N ASP A 68 1.49 -1.44 4.08
CA ASP A 68 0.14 -0.86 4.13
C ASP A 68 0.12 0.55 3.51
N VAL A 69 1.06 1.40 3.93
CA VAL A 69 1.18 2.77 3.42
C VAL A 69 1.43 2.83 1.91
N VAL A 70 2.24 1.90 1.38
CA VAL A 70 2.52 1.83 -0.07
C VAL A 70 1.29 1.34 -0.83
N ILE A 71 0.67 0.26 -0.36
CA ILE A 71 -0.51 -0.35 -1.00
C ILE A 71 -1.68 0.61 -0.98
N GLU A 72 -1.94 1.30 0.14
CA GLU A 72 -3.00 2.29 0.25
C GLU A 72 -2.79 3.45 -0.73
N ASN A 73 -1.59 4.02 -0.81
CA ASN A 73 -1.30 5.13 -1.72
C ASN A 73 -1.46 4.70 -3.19
N LEU A 74 -0.95 3.51 -3.56
CA LEU A 74 -1.09 2.96 -4.91
C LEU A 74 -2.54 2.65 -5.26
N PHE A 75 -3.28 2.06 -4.32
CA PHE A 75 -4.68 1.68 -4.51
C PHE A 75 -5.57 2.90 -4.71
N LEU A 76 -5.49 3.88 -3.81
CA LEU A 76 -6.26 5.13 -3.94
C LEU A 76 -5.95 5.84 -5.26
N ALA A 77 -4.66 5.91 -5.61
CA ALA A 77 -4.29 6.58 -6.84
C ALA A 77 -4.75 5.80 -8.09
N ALA A 78 -4.82 4.47 -8.05
CA ALA A 78 -5.40 3.67 -9.13
C ALA A 78 -6.91 3.91 -9.27
N LEU A 79 -7.64 4.05 -8.16
CA LEU A 79 -9.07 4.42 -8.17
C LEU A 79 -9.28 5.83 -8.76
N ASP A 80 -8.43 6.80 -8.38
CA ASP A 80 -8.49 8.16 -8.92
C ASP A 80 -8.21 8.19 -10.44
N LEU A 81 -7.25 7.39 -10.90
CA LEU A 81 -6.95 7.27 -12.32
C LEU A 81 -8.15 6.68 -13.09
N TYR A 82 -8.70 5.57 -12.60
CA TYR A 82 -9.88 4.95 -13.21
C TYR A 82 -11.04 5.94 -13.27
N THR A 83 -11.29 6.67 -12.18
CA THR A 83 -12.42 7.61 -12.14
C THR A 83 -12.24 8.80 -13.07
N THR A 84 -11.01 9.23 -13.29
CA THR A 84 -10.67 10.28 -14.26
C THR A 84 -10.89 9.83 -15.69
N GLU A 85 -10.54 8.59 -16.03
CA GLU A 85 -10.58 8.08 -17.42
C GLU A 85 -11.93 7.46 -17.81
N HIS A 86 -12.65 6.87 -16.86
CA HIS A 86 -13.83 6.04 -17.11
C HIS A 86 -15.09 6.47 -16.34
N GLY A 87 -14.97 7.47 -15.46
CA GLY A 87 -16.06 7.93 -14.59
C GLY A 87 -16.22 7.09 -13.32
N ALA A 88 -17.35 7.24 -12.64
CA ALA A 88 -17.55 6.64 -11.32
C ALA A 88 -17.30 5.13 -11.27
N LEU A 89 -16.71 4.66 -10.16
CA LEU A 89 -16.48 3.23 -9.92
C LEU A 89 -17.80 2.46 -9.98
N PRO A 90 -17.87 1.34 -10.72
CA PRO A 90 -19.11 0.58 -10.87
C PRO A 90 -19.50 -0.18 -9.60
N CYS A 91 -18.56 -0.38 -8.67
CA CYS A 91 -18.79 -1.08 -7.40
C CYS A 91 -17.79 -0.66 -6.32
N LYS A 92 -18.04 -1.09 -5.09
CA LYS A 92 -17.04 -1.02 -4.01
C LYS A 92 -16.03 -2.13 -4.19
N MET A 93 -14.76 -1.83 -3.92
CA MET A 93 -13.66 -2.79 -3.97
C MET A 93 -12.80 -2.66 -2.71
N ALA A 94 -12.19 -3.77 -2.31
CA ALA A 94 -11.21 -3.82 -1.23
C ALA A 94 -9.95 -4.57 -1.67
N VAL A 95 -8.81 -4.22 -1.06
CA VAL A 95 -7.57 -5.00 -1.12
C VAL A 95 -7.43 -5.73 0.20
N LEU A 96 -7.29 -7.05 0.15
CA LEU A 96 -7.04 -7.88 1.32
C LEU A 96 -5.58 -8.32 1.33
N ALA A 97 -4.91 -8.07 2.44
CA ALA A 97 -3.62 -8.68 2.75
C ALA A 97 -3.84 -10.16 3.12
N THR A 98 -3.06 -11.06 2.53
CA THR A 98 -3.07 -12.49 2.87
C THR A 98 -1.66 -12.94 3.27
N GLY A 99 -1.47 -14.23 3.58
CA GLY A 99 -0.14 -14.76 3.93
C GLY A 99 0.50 -14.10 5.15
N GLY A 100 1.82 -13.95 5.12
CA GLY A 100 2.59 -13.29 6.18
C GLY A 100 2.29 -11.78 6.30
N TYR A 101 1.94 -11.13 5.19
CA TYR A 101 1.51 -9.74 5.19
C TYR A 101 0.22 -9.56 6.02
N GLY A 102 -0.80 -10.36 5.74
CA GLY A 102 -2.09 -10.33 6.45
C GLY A 102 -2.01 -10.62 7.95
N ARG A 103 -1.05 -11.45 8.38
CA ARG A 103 -0.80 -11.71 9.81
C ARG A 103 0.07 -10.67 10.50
N CYS A 104 0.53 -9.64 9.79
CA CYS A 104 1.51 -8.66 10.29
C CYS A 104 2.87 -9.30 10.67
N GLU A 105 3.26 -10.37 9.99
CA GLU A 105 4.47 -11.18 10.23
C GLU A 105 5.41 -11.13 9.02
N LEU A 106 5.43 -10.01 8.28
CA LEU A 106 6.19 -9.91 7.04
C LEU A 106 7.70 -9.89 7.31
N ASN A 107 8.45 -10.83 6.71
CA ASN A 107 9.91 -10.91 6.85
C ASN A 107 10.62 -10.07 5.78
N PRO A 108 11.92 -9.75 5.96
CA PRO A 108 12.72 -9.16 4.88
C PRO A 108 12.70 -10.05 3.64
N HIS A 109 12.55 -9.43 2.47
CA HIS A 109 12.49 -10.11 1.17
C HIS A 109 11.30 -11.06 0.95
N SER A 110 10.32 -11.09 1.86
CA SER A 110 9.06 -11.78 1.60
C SER A 110 8.27 -11.09 0.49
N ASP A 111 7.58 -11.90 -0.30
CA ASP A 111 6.57 -11.43 -1.23
C ASP A 111 5.37 -10.82 -0.47
N ILE A 112 4.59 -10.00 -1.18
CA ILE A 112 3.42 -9.32 -0.66
C ILE A 112 2.19 -9.97 -1.31
N ASP A 113 1.53 -10.84 -0.56
CA ASP A 113 0.32 -11.51 -1.04
C ASP A 113 -0.90 -10.61 -0.82
N ILE A 114 -1.56 -10.23 -1.92
CA ILE A 114 -2.79 -9.43 -1.91
C ILE A 114 -3.88 -10.07 -2.77
N MET A 115 -5.12 -9.82 -2.38
CA MET A 115 -6.31 -10.22 -3.13
C MET A 115 -7.24 -9.01 -3.30
N PHE A 116 -7.72 -8.79 -4.52
CA PHE A 116 -8.78 -7.81 -4.78
C PHE A 116 -10.15 -8.47 -4.58
N LEU A 117 -11.00 -7.82 -3.79
CA LEU A 117 -12.37 -8.28 -3.54
C LEU A 117 -13.36 -7.23 -4.03
N TYR A 118 -14.30 -7.67 -4.84
CA TYR A 118 -15.42 -6.88 -5.33
C TYR A 118 -16.67 -7.78 -5.44
N PRO A 119 -17.89 -7.21 -5.48
CA PRO A 119 -19.12 -8.00 -5.56
C PRO A 119 -19.16 -8.93 -6.78
N GLU A 120 -19.65 -10.15 -6.58
CA GLU A 120 -19.79 -11.16 -7.66
C GLU A 120 -20.77 -10.71 -8.76
N LYS A 121 -21.80 -9.95 -8.39
CA LYS A 121 -22.83 -9.45 -9.31
C LYS A 121 -22.82 -7.93 -9.31
N ILE A 122 -22.41 -7.34 -10.43
CA ILE A 122 -22.39 -5.90 -10.64
C ILE A 122 -23.27 -5.59 -11.85
N THR A 123 -24.23 -4.69 -11.67
CA THR A 123 -25.12 -4.22 -12.74
C THR A 123 -24.70 -2.80 -13.11
N GLY A 124 -23.99 -2.64 -14.22
CA GLY A 124 -23.54 -1.33 -14.68
C GLY A 124 -22.92 -1.38 -16.08
N LYS A 125 -23.15 -0.32 -16.87
CA LYS A 125 -22.69 -0.22 -18.28
C LYS A 125 -21.16 -0.24 -18.47
N ASN A 126 -20.38 -0.13 -17.39
CA ASN A 126 -18.92 -0.04 -17.41
C ASN A 126 -18.22 -1.19 -16.64
N PHE A 127 -18.95 -2.25 -16.28
CA PHE A 127 -18.36 -3.34 -15.49
C PHE A 127 -17.30 -4.14 -16.26
N ASP A 128 -17.51 -4.40 -17.56
CA ASP A 128 -16.55 -5.16 -18.37
C ASP A 128 -15.18 -4.47 -18.44
N LYS A 129 -15.17 -3.14 -18.63
CA LYS A 129 -13.94 -2.32 -18.59
C LYS A 129 -13.27 -2.34 -17.22
N PHE A 130 -14.05 -2.42 -16.15
CA PHE A 130 -13.51 -2.52 -14.79
C PHE A 130 -12.83 -3.89 -14.56
N GLN A 131 -13.40 -4.96 -15.11
CA GLN A 131 -12.77 -6.30 -15.06
C GLN A 131 -11.49 -6.37 -15.89
N GLU A 132 -11.44 -5.74 -17.06
CA GLU A 132 -10.21 -5.67 -17.88
C GLU A 132 -9.04 -4.99 -17.16
N VAL A 133 -9.31 -4.00 -16.30
CA VAL A 133 -8.27 -3.31 -15.51
C VAL A 133 -7.78 -4.15 -14.33
N LEU A 134 -8.59 -5.10 -13.85
CA LEU A 134 -8.28 -5.96 -12.71
C LEU A 134 -7.69 -7.32 -13.06
N ALA A 135 -7.87 -7.77 -14.31
CA ALA A 135 -7.37 -9.05 -14.83
C ALA A 135 -5.91 -8.95 -15.28
#